data_AF-A0A9W8ZUB4-F1
#
_entry.id   AF-A0A9W8ZUB4-F1
#
_cell.length_a   1.000
_cell.length_b   1.000
_cell.length_c   1.000
_cell.angle_alpha   90.00
_cell.angle_beta   90.00
_cell.angle_gamma   90.00
#
_symmetry.space_group_name_H-M   'P 1'
#
loop_
_entity.id
_entity.type
_entity.pdbx_description
1 polymer ?
#
loop_
_entity_poly.entity_id
_entity_poly.type
_entity_poly.pdbx_seq_one_letter_code
_entity_poly.pdbx_strand_id
1 'polypeptide(L)'
;MNLKDYFETLFPSAPAPTWFQQAFTFLNHDLGAEYCRLMQLWIRFEQLSNWRVSKSRLSDLNRPAMLNDWSKRRTGSVPALSTATLVYRFGESVWTWWCSLQPPWRTYSITNNRPTPLELLVPGNGWHSLNKGGKNGLMLIVTCLKWWREGLESLSEVEKRELETDWYLAVEDISRMLEGLIVYLTK
;
A
#
# COMPACT_ATOMS: atom_id res chain seq x y z
N MET A 1 15.96 -1.06 13.82
CA MET A 1 15.02 -0.21 14.58
C MET A 1 13.63 -0.75 14.33
N ASN A 2 12.91 -1.17 15.37
CA ASN A 2 11.54 -1.67 15.22
C ASN A 2 10.62 -0.48 14.84
N LEU A 3 9.55 -0.72 14.07
CA LEU A 3 8.60 0.32 13.65
C LEU A 3 7.99 1.08 14.83
N LYS A 4 7.87 0.45 16.00
CA LYS A 4 7.43 1.10 17.25
C LYS A 4 8.42 2.17 17.72
N ASP A 5 9.71 1.84 17.76
CA ASP A 5 10.77 2.80 18.14
C ASP A 5 10.90 3.92 17.10
N TYR A 6 10.74 3.59 15.81
CA TYR A 6 10.70 4.59 14.74
C TYR A 6 9.49 5.53 14.85
N PHE A 7 8.33 5.00 15.24
CA PHE A 7 7.14 5.81 15.49
C PHE A 7 7.38 6.72 16.70
N GLU A 8 7.76 6.17 17.85
CA GLU A 8 7.98 6.94 19.09
C GLU A 8 9.07 8.02 18.93
N THR A 9 10.11 7.77 18.11
CA THR A 9 11.14 8.78 17.79
C THR A 9 10.66 9.87 16.81
N LEU A 10 9.69 9.58 15.94
CA LEU A 10 9.13 10.55 14.98
C LEU A 10 7.99 11.42 15.53
N PHE A 11 7.39 11.08 16.67
CA PHE A 11 6.22 11.79 17.22
C PHE A 11 6.39 12.45 18.61
N PRO A 12 7.39 13.32 18.87
CA PRO A 12 7.44 14.03 20.15
C PRO A 12 6.45 15.21 20.27
N SER A 13 5.96 15.84 19.18
CA SER A 13 5.26 17.13 19.31
C SER A 13 4.18 17.52 18.27
N ALA A 14 3.65 16.59 17.49
CA ALA A 14 2.40 16.81 16.75
C ALA A 14 1.53 15.55 16.88
N PRO A 15 0.41 15.59 17.62
CA PRO A 15 -0.41 14.40 17.80
C PRO A 15 -1.01 14.05 16.43
N ALA A 16 -0.48 12.99 15.80
CA ALA A 16 -1.08 12.41 14.61
C ALA A 16 -2.58 12.24 14.87
N PRO A 17 -3.47 12.56 13.92
CA PRO A 17 -4.90 12.49 14.16
C PRO A 17 -5.33 11.07 14.50
N THR A 18 -6.41 10.92 15.26
CA THR A 18 -6.92 9.62 15.74
C THR A 18 -7.08 8.60 14.63
N TRP A 19 -7.51 9.02 13.43
CA TRP A 19 -7.65 8.11 12.29
C TRP A 19 -6.31 7.50 11.87
N PHE A 20 -5.22 8.25 11.95
CA PHE A 20 -3.89 7.79 11.56
C PHE A 20 -3.34 6.86 12.63
N GLN A 21 -3.50 7.19 13.91
CA GLN A 21 -3.11 6.31 15.01
C GLN A 21 -3.80 4.94 14.90
N GLN A 22 -5.12 4.93 14.65
CA GLN A 22 -5.88 3.69 14.44
C GLN A 22 -5.40 2.92 13.20
N ALA A 23 -5.17 3.63 12.10
CA ALA A 23 -4.64 3.03 10.87
C ALA A 23 -3.25 2.43 11.09
N PHE A 24 -2.36 3.16 11.75
CA PHE A 24 -1.01 2.71 12.06
C PHE A 24 -1.04 1.48 12.96
N THR A 25 -1.79 1.50 14.07
CA THR A 25 -1.95 0.33 14.94
C THR A 25 -2.45 -0.90 14.18
N PHE A 26 -3.39 -0.71 13.24
CA PHE A 26 -3.89 -1.79 12.41
C PHE A 26 -2.89 -2.29 11.36
N LEU A 27 -2.05 -1.42 10.79
CA LEU A 27 -1.12 -1.75 9.71
C LEU A 27 0.27 -2.16 10.19
N ASN A 28 0.65 -1.81 11.42
CA ASN A 28 1.98 -1.98 11.98
C ASN A 28 2.24 -3.42 12.45
N HIS A 29 2.36 -4.33 11.47
CA HIS A 29 2.73 -5.73 11.68
C HIS A 29 4.14 -5.99 11.14
N ASP A 30 4.88 -6.92 11.75
CA ASP A 30 6.17 -7.36 11.24
C ASP A 30 5.96 -8.33 10.08
N LEU A 31 6.09 -7.80 8.86
CA LEU A 31 5.88 -8.50 7.60
C LEU A 31 7.15 -8.51 6.73
N GLY A 32 8.31 -8.23 7.32
CA GLY A 32 9.59 -8.12 6.61
C GLY A 32 10.07 -6.68 6.37
N ALA A 33 11.33 -6.57 5.95
CA ALA A 33 12.03 -5.30 5.83
C ALA A 33 11.47 -4.41 4.71
N GLU A 34 11.00 -5.02 3.62
CA GLU A 34 10.40 -4.38 2.46
C GLU A 34 9.08 -3.69 2.84
N TYR A 35 8.23 -4.39 3.60
CA TYR A 35 6.99 -3.82 4.13
C TYR A 35 7.25 -2.73 5.17
N CYS A 36 8.26 -2.93 6.03
CA CYS A 36 8.70 -1.89 6.97
C CYS A 36 9.12 -0.61 6.24
N ARG A 37 9.91 -0.71 5.16
CA ARG A 37 10.27 0.44 4.30
C ARG A 37 9.02 1.12 3.73
N LEU A 38 8.08 0.34 3.18
CA LEU A 38 6.83 0.88 2.67
C LEU A 38 6.05 1.66 3.74
N MET A 39 5.95 1.13 4.95
CA MET A 39 5.30 1.79 6.08
C MET A 39 5.97 3.13 6.43
N GLN A 40 7.30 3.19 6.43
CA GLN A 40 8.06 4.43 6.67
C GLN A 40 7.77 5.49 5.60
N LEU A 41 7.69 5.08 4.33
CA LEU A 41 7.34 5.96 3.22
C LEU A 41 5.89 6.47 3.35
N TRP A 42 4.95 5.60 3.71
CA TRP A 42 3.56 5.99 3.93
C TRP A 42 3.42 7.00 5.08
N ILE A 43 4.08 6.77 6.21
CA ILE A 43 4.12 7.74 7.32
C ILE A 43 4.65 9.09 6.83
N ARG A 44 5.77 9.10 6.11
CA ARG A 44 6.38 10.33 5.58
C ARG A 44 5.46 11.07 4.60
N PHE A 45 4.78 10.35 3.72
CA PHE A 45 3.80 10.93 2.80
C PHE A 45 2.63 11.60 3.53
N GLU A 46 2.06 10.94 4.55
CA GLU A 46 0.97 11.51 5.34
C GLU A 46 1.44 12.72 6.16
N GLN A 47 2.67 12.70 6.67
CA GLN A 47 3.31 13.85 7.34
C GLN A 47 3.44 15.06 6.41
N LEU A 48 3.95 14.88 5.19
CA LEU A 48 4.07 15.95 4.20
C LEU A 48 2.71 16.53 3.82
N SER A 49 1.67 15.71 3.88
CA SER A 49 0.28 16.13 3.67
C SER A 49 -0.34 16.77 4.92
N ASN A 50 0.42 16.95 6.02
CA ASN A 50 -0.04 17.39 7.34
C ASN A 50 -1.27 16.59 7.82
N TRP A 51 -1.25 15.27 7.58
CA TRP A 51 -2.32 14.33 7.93
C TRP A 51 -3.69 14.68 7.34
N ARG A 52 -3.72 15.52 6.30
CA ARG A 52 -4.95 15.99 5.70
C ARG A 52 -5.66 14.82 5.04
N VAL A 53 -6.90 14.60 5.46
CA VAL A 53 -7.80 13.73 4.70
C VAL A 53 -8.12 14.45 3.40
N SER A 54 -7.60 13.93 2.29
CA SER A 54 -7.86 14.50 0.97
C SER A 54 -9.37 14.55 0.71
N LYS A 55 -9.84 15.65 0.10
CA LYS A 55 -11.23 15.77 -0.39
C LYS A 55 -11.54 14.74 -1.48
N SER A 56 -10.50 14.25 -2.16
CA SER A 56 -10.57 13.22 -3.20
C SER A 56 -10.01 11.89 -2.69
N ARG A 57 -10.56 10.78 -3.19
CA ARG A 57 -10.17 9.42 -2.80
C ARG A 57 -9.37 8.75 -3.92
N LEU A 58 -8.71 7.64 -3.62
CA LEU A 58 -8.26 6.75 -4.70
C LEU A 58 -9.47 6.29 -5.51
N SER A 59 -9.27 6.08 -6.82
CA SER A 59 -10.29 5.48 -7.68
C SER A 59 -10.74 4.13 -7.10
N ASP A 60 -12.03 3.83 -7.20
CA ASP A 60 -12.61 2.54 -6.87
C ASP A 60 -12.69 1.59 -8.07
N LEU A 61 -12.32 2.08 -9.27
CA LEU A 61 -12.16 1.26 -10.47
C LEU A 61 -11.27 0.06 -10.15
N ASN A 62 -11.76 -1.15 -10.41
CA ASN A 62 -11.07 -2.42 -10.16
C ASN A 62 -10.64 -2.69 -8.71
N ARG A 63 -11.08 -1.90 -7.73
CA ARG A 63 -10.74 -2.11 -6.32
C ARG A 63 -11.21 -3.50 -5.86
N PRO A 64 -10.38 -4.28 -5.12
CA PRO A 64 -10.78 -5.58 -4.61
C PRO A 64 -12.12 -5.50 -3.84
N ALA A 65 -13.09 -6.34 -4.20
CA ALA A 65 -14.44 -6.31 -3.61
C ALA A 65 -14.41 -6.42 -2.07
N MET A 66 -13.50 -7.25 -1.58
CA MET A 66 -13.21 -7.46 -0.18
C MET A 66 -12.82 -6.17 0.57
N LEU A 67 -12.08 -5.26 -0.09
CA LEU A 67 -11.75 -3.95 0.45
C LEU A 67 -12.96 -3.02 0.48
N ASN A 68 -13.90 -3.12 -0.47
CA ASN A 68 -15.13 -2.33 -0.46
C ASN A 68 -16.02 -2.67 0.74
N ASP A 69 -16.15 -3.96 1.04
CA ASP A 69 -16.94 -4.43 2.17
C ASP A 69 -16.34 -4.04 3.51
N TRP A 70 -15.01 -4.15 3.61
CA TRP A 70 -14.26 -3.70 4.78
C TRP A 70 -14.33 -2.19 4.96
N SER A 71 -14.11 -1.40 3.90
CA SER A 71 -14.05 0.06 4.01
C SER A 71 -15.37 0.68 4.48
N LYS A 72 -16.51 0.02 4.21
CA LYS A 72 -17.84 0.46 4.69
C LYS A 72 -18.01 0.27 6.19
N ARG A 73 -17.47 -0.82 6.73
CA ARG A 73 -17.68 -1.22 8.13
C ARG A 73 -16.50 -0.89 9.04
N ARG A 74 -15.30 -0.72 8.46
CA ARG A 74 -13.98 -0.62 9.13
C ARG A 74 -13.81 -1.64 10.26
N THR A 75 -14.45 -2.78 10.11
CA THR A 75 -14.41 -3.86 11.09
C THR A 75 -13.02 -4.49 11.04
N GLY A 76 -12.37 -4.66 12.19
CA GLY A 76 -11.03 -5.27 12.28
C GLY A 76 -10.92 -6.70 11.75
N SER A 77 -12.04 -7.33 11.35
CA SER A 77 -12.05 -8.63 10.68
C SER A 77 -11.31 -8.56 9.35
N VAL A 78 -10.12 -9.16 9.36
CA VAL A 78 -9.33 -9.49 8.17
C VAL A 78 -10.08 -10.56 7.39
N PRO A 79 -10.14 -10.46 6.06
CA PRO A 79 -10.75 -11.50 5.26
C PRO A 79 -9.95 -12.81 5.28
N ALA A 80 -10.64 -13.95 5.32
CA ALA A 80 -9.99 -15.26 5.31
C ALA A 80 -9.47 -15.62 3.91
N LEU A 81 -8.19 -15.36 3.65
CA LEU A 81 -7.47 -15.83 2.46
C LEU A 81 -6.82 -17.20 2.76
N SER A 82 -7.64 -18.22 2.98
CA SER A 82 -7.21 -19.52 3.54
C SER A 82 -6.73 -20.56 2.53
N THR A 83 -6.66 -20.22 1.24
CA THR A 83 -6.22 -21.16 0.18
C THR A 83 -5.32 -20.44 -0.82
N ALA A 84 -4.40 -21.18 -1.45
CA ALA A 84 -3.50 -20.63 -2.46
C ALA A 84 -4.25 -19.94 -3.61
N THR A 85 -5.36 -20.52 -4.07
CA THR A 85 -6.23 -19.94 -5.09
C THR A 85 -6.83 -18.59 -4.67
N LEU A 86 -7.27 -18.45 -3.41
CA LEU A 86 -7.81 -17.19 -2.90
C LEU A 86 -6.73 -16.13 -2.77
N VAL A 87 -5.54 -16.50 -2.27
CA VAL A 87 -4.39 -15.61 -2.17
C VAL A 87 -3.95 -15.12 -3.55
N TYR A 88 -3.81 -16.03 -4.52
CA TYR A 88 -3.47 -15.70 -5.91
C TYR A 88 -4.48 -14.72 -6.53
N ARG A 89 -5.78 -15.03 -6.45
CA ARG A 89 -6.84 -14.17 -7.00
C ARG A 89 -6.89 -12.80 -6.33
N PHE A 90 -6.62 -12.76 -5.03
CA PHE A 90 -6.55 -11.51 -4.31
C PHE A 90 -5.36 -10.66 -4.79
N GLY A 91 -4.16 -11.24 -4.90
CA GLY A 91 -2.99 -10.58 -5.47
C GLY A 91 -3.24 -10.00 -6.85
N GLU A 92 -3.85 -10.78 -7.75
CA GLU A 92 -4.27 -10.33 -9.08
C GLU A 92 -5.22 -9.12 -9.04
N SER A 93 -6.18 -9.14 -8.11
CA SER A 93 -7.11 -8.01 -7.94
C SER A 93 -6.41 -6.76 -7.38
N VAL A 94 -5.42 -6.93 -6.50
CA VAL A 94 -4.62 -5.82 -5.95
C VAL A 94 -3.80 -5.18 -7.06
N TRP A 95 -3.13 -5.99 -7.89
CA TRP A 95 -2.39 -5.48 -9.04
C TRP A 95 -3.28 -4.78 -10.06
N THR A 96 -4.42 -5.38 -10.41
CA THR A 96 -5.36 -4.77 -11.36
C THR A 96 -5.82 -3.40 -10.86
N TRP A 97 -6.10 -3.27 -9.56
CA TRP A 97 -6.42 -1.98 -8.95
C TRP A 97 -5.22 -1.03 -8.97
N TRP A 98 -4.05 -1.48 -8.53
CA TRP A 98 -2.85 -0.65 -8.47
C TRP A 98 -2.48 -0.07 -9.84
N CYS A 99 -2.55 -0.88 -10.90
CA CYS A 99 -2.35 -0.46 -12.28
C CYS A 99 -3.37 0.63 -12.69
N SER A 100 -4.65 0.50 -12.31
CA SER A 100 -5.68 1.50 -12.61
C SER A 100 -5.48 2.85 -11.91
N LEU A 101 -4.68 2.89 -10.84
CA LEU A 101 -4.37 4.10 -10.08
C LEU A 101 -3.15 4.85 -10.62
N GLN A 102 -2.35 4.18 -11.46
CA GLN A 102 -1.07 4.70 -11.89
C GLN A 102 -1.24 5.98 -12.72
N PRO A 103 -0.29 6.93 -12.61
CA PRO A 103 -0.22 8.05 -13.51
C PRO A 103 -0.13 7.61 -14.99
N PRO A 104 -0.63 8.42 -15.94
CA PRO A 104 -0.67 8.06 -17.38
C PRO A 104 0.70 7.77 -18.01
N TRP A 105 1.78 8.26 -17.41
CA TRP A 105 3.14 8.05 -17.90
C TRP A 105 3.74 6.70 -17.46
N ARG A 106 3.03 5.90 -16.65
CA ARG A 106 3.51 4.56 -16.26
C ARG A 106 3.40 3.58 -17.41
N THR A 107 4.50 2.89 -17.67
CA THR A 107 4.63 1.83 -18.66
C THR A 107 4.43 0.45 -18.02
N TYR A 108 3.97 -0.51 -18.81
CA TYR A 108 3.64 -1.86 -18.35
C TYR A 108 4.39 -2.90 -19.16
N SER A 109 4.79 -3.98 -18.48
CA SER A 109 5.35 -5.15 -19.13
C SER A 109 4.30 -5.87 -19.94
N ILE A 110 4.68 -6.25 -21.17
CA ILE A 110 3.83 -7.01 -22.09
C ILE A 110 3.59 -8.44 -21.56
N THR A 111 4.50 -8.99 -20.75
CA THR A 111 4.48 -10.41 -20.36
C THR A 111 3.55 -10.71 -19.18
N ASN A 112 3.43 -9.80 -18.22
CA ASN A 112 2.67 -10.02 -16.98
C ASN A 112 1.73 -8.87 -16.63
N ASN A 113 1.62 -7.85 -17.51
CA ASN A 113 0.78 -6.68 -17.32
C ASN A 113 1.04 -5.93 -15.99
N ARG A 114 2.25 -6.08 -15.43
CA ARG A 114 2.72 -5.33 -14.26
C ARG A 114 3.43 -4.06 -14.71
N PRO A 115 3.45 -3.00 -13.89
CA PRO A 115 4.25 -1.82 -14.19
C PRO A 115 5.73 -2.21 -14.40
N THR A 116 6.38 -1.59 -15.38
CA THR A 116 7.84 -1.75 -15.51
C THR A 116 8.53 -1.06 -14.34
N PRO A 117 9.73 -1.54 -13.93
CA PRO A 117 10.51 -0.87 -12.90
C PRO A 117 10.66 0.62 -13.19
N LEU A 118 10.51 1.44 -12.15
CA LEU A 118 10.67 2.89 -12.28
C LEU A 118 12.16 3.23 -12.33
N GLU A 119 12.72 3.40 -13.53
CA GLU A 119 14.15 3.64 -13.73
C GLU A 119 14.61 5.01 -13.20
N LEU A 120 13.75 6.04 -13.28
CA LEU A 120 14.02 7.38 -12.78
C LEU A 120 12.76 7.96 -12.12
N LEU A 121 12.94 8.67 -11.00
CA LEU A 121 11.86 9.43 -10.36
C LEU A 121 11.46 10.59 -11.29
N VAL A 122 10.44 10.37 -12.13
CA VAL A 122 10.02 11.30 -13.18
C VAL A 122 9.54 12.61 -12.54
N PRO A 123 10.28 13.73 -12.71
CA PRO A 123 9.79 15.05 -12.34
C PRO A 123 8.73 15.44 -13.37
N GLY A 124 7.47 15.59 -12.97
CA GLY A 124 6.44 15.96 -13.92
C GLY A 124 5.04 16.03 -13.33
N ASN A 125 4.10 16.47 -14.17
CA ASN A 125 2.68 16.49 -13.87
C ASN A 125 2.10 15.07 -13.89
N GLY A 126 0.99 14.82 -13.19
CA GLY A 126 0.26 13.55 -13.25
C GLY A 126 0.23 12.71 -11.97
N TRP A 127 0.91 13.14 -10.90
CA TRP A 127 0.86 12.48 -9.59
C TRP A 127 -0.49 12.60 -8.87
N HIS A 128 -1.44 13.37 -9.43
CA HIS A 128 -2.72 13.66 -8.79
C HIS A 128 -3.55 12.40 -8.48
N SER A 129 -3.44 11.34 -9.29
CA SER A 129 -4.15 10.08 -9.05
C SER A 129 -3.71 9.39 -7.76
N LEU A 130 -2.42 9.48 -7.42
CA LEU A 130 -1.82 8.87 -6.23
C LEU A 130 -1.69 9.82 -5.04
N ASN A 131 -1.70 11.14 -5.27
CA ASN A 131 -1.65 12.16 -4.21
C ASN A 131 -2.98 12.25 -3.46
N LYS A 132 -3.33 11.18 -2.74
CA LYS A 132 -4.55 11.01 -1.96
C LYS A 132 -4.15 10.59 -0.54
N GLY A 133 -4.09 11.56 0.36
CA GLY A 133 -3.84 11.33 1.78
C GLY A 133 -5.08 10.91 2.56
N GLY A 134 -4.84 10.33 3.73
CA GLY A 134 -5.88 10.02 4.70
C GLY A 134 -6.57 8.66 4.51
N LYS A 135 -7.70 8.53 5.20
CA LYS A 135 -8.39 7.25 5.43
C LYS A 135 -8.94 6.51 4.21
N ASN A 136 -8.93 7.13 3.03
CA ASN A 136 -9.36 6.57 1.74
C ASN A 136 -8.27 6.71 0.66
N GLY A 137 -7.05 7.00 1.11
CA GLY A 137 -5.87 7.20 0.31
C GLY A 137 -5.03 5.94 0.20
N LEU A 138 -3.71 6.13 0.14
CA LEU A 138 -2.73 5.05 0.06
C LEU A 138 -2.78 4.05 1.22
N MET A 139 -3.34 4.44 2.38
CA MET A 139 -3.66 3.51 3.47
C MET A 139 -4.39 2.25 2.96
N LEU A 140 -5.33 2.41 2.02
CA LEU A 140 -6.12 1.28 1.51
C LEU A 140 -5.28 0.27 0.71
N ILE A 141 -4.24 0.74 0.01
CA ILE A 141 -3.28 -0.13 -0.69
C ILE A 141 -2.41 -0.88 0.31
N VAL A 142 -1.93 -0.20 1.35
CA VAL A 142 -1.14 -0.83 2.42
C VAL A 142 -1.98 -1.89 3.16
N THR A 143 -3.27 -1.63 3.40
CA THR A 143 -4.21 -2.63 3.92
C THR A 143 -4.28 -3.89 3.04
N CYS A 144 -4.37 -3.72 1.72
CA CYS A 144 -4.37 -4.86 0.80
C CYS A 144 -3.07 -5.67 0.88
N LEU A 145 -1.91 -5.01 0.91
CA LEU A 145 -0.62 -5.70 1.02
C LEU A 145 -0.48 -6.46 2.34
N LYS A 146 -0.96 -5.89 3.45
CA LYS A 146 -1.02 -6.58 4.74
C LYS A 146 -1.84 -7.86 4.64
N TRP A 147 -3.07 -7.78 4.13
CA TRP A 147 -3.94 -8.96 4.00
C TRP A 147 -3.34 -10.01 3.08
N TRP A 148 -2.72 -9.59 1.98
CA TRP A 148 -2.06 -10.50 1.06
C TRP A 148 -0.93 -11.26 1.77
N ARG A 149 -0.06 -10.57 2.53
CA ARG A 149 1.00 -11.25 3.29
C ARG A 149 0.42 -12.18 4.35
N GLU A 150 -0.57 -11.75 5.10
CA GLU A 150 -1.23 -12.60 6.11
C GLU A 150 -1.86 -13.85 5.47
N GLY A 151 -2.42 -13.72 4.26
CA GLY A 151 -2.88 -14.86 3.46
C GLY A 151 -1.76 -15.81 3.08
N LEU A 152 -0.62 -15.30 2.59
CA LEU A 152 0.57 -16.08 2.26
C LEU A 152 1.11 -16.86 3.47
N GLU A 153 1.13 -16.24 4.65
CA GLU A 153 1.56 -16.89 5.90
C GLU A 153 0.59 -17.98 6.40
N SER A 154 -0.62 -18.06 5.84
CA SER A 154 -1.58 -19.13 6.15
C SER A 154 -1.45 -20.37 5.25
N LEU A 155 -0.60 -20.30 4.21
CA LEU A 155 -0.39 -21.39 3.25
C LEU A 155 0.73 -22.35 3.70
N SER A 156 0.85 -23.50 3.02
CA SER A 156 2.05 -24.32 3.15
C SER A 156 3.29 -23.59 2.60
N GLU A 157 4.48 -23.95 3.08
CA GLU A 157 5.74 -23.36 2.62
C GLU A 157 5.96 -23.49 1.09
N VAL A 158 5.44 -24.55 0.48
CA VAL A 158 5.54 -24.76 -0.97
C VAL A 158 4.67 -23.77 -1.72
N GLU A 159 3.37 -23.69 -1.39
CA GLU A 159 2.42 -22.75 -2.01
C GLU A 159 2.83 -21.29 -1.76
N LYS A 160 3.33 -20.99 -0.57
CA LYS A 160 3.83 -19.66 -0.21
C LYS A 160 4.98 -19.24 -1.11
N ARG A 161 6.00 -20.09 -1.30
CA ARG A 161 7.16 -19.78 -2.16
C ARG A 161 6.78 -19.49 -3.61
N GLU A 162 5.79 -20.21 -4.12
CA GLU A 162 5.28 -20.01 -5.48
C GLU A 162 4.61 -18.64 -5.66
N LEU A 163 3.99 -18.10 -4.60
CA LEU A 163 3.17 -16.89 -4.67
C LEU A 163 3.82 -15.64 -4.05
N GLU A 164 4.77 -15.78 -3.14
CA GLU A 164 5.29 -14.64 -2.37
C GLU A 164 6.13 -13.67 -3.19
N THR A 165 6.74 -14.14 -4.29
CA THR A 165 7.51 -13.29 -5.20
C THR A 165 6.66 -12.13 -5.73
N ASP A 166 5.39 -12.39 -6.07
CA ASP A 166 4.51 -11.37 -6.62
C ASP A 166 4.10 -10.33 -5.57
N TRP A 167 4.05 -10.73 -4.29
CA TRP A 167 3.85 -9.79 -3.18
C TRP A 167 5.05 -8.86 -3.00
N TYR A 168 6.28 -9.39 -3.06
CA TYR A 168 7.49 -8.57 -2.97
C TYR A 168 7.59 -7.57 -4.13
N LEU A 169 7.25 -8.00 -5.35
CA LEU A 169 7.20 -7.11 -6.52
C LEU A 169 6.17 -5.97 -6.31
N ALA A 170 5.02 -6.26 -5.71
CA ALA A 170 4.02 -5.24 -5.42
C ALA A 170 4.53 -4.24 -4.36
N VAL A 171 5.13 -4.74 -3.28
CA VAL A 171 5.70 -3.89 -2.21
C VAL A 171 6.79 -2.98 -2.76
N GLU A 172 7.70 -3.50 -3.59
CA GLU A 172 8.76 -2.71 -4.22
C GLU A 172 8.17 -1.64 -5.13
N ASP A 173 7.25 -1.99 -6.04
CA ASP A 173 6.68 -1.04 -7.00
C ASP A 173 5.92 0.10 -6.30
N ILE A 174 5.09 -0.26 -5.31
CA ILE A 174 4.34 0.72 -4.51
C ILE A 174 5.28 1.62 -3.71
N SER A 175 6.37 1.07 -3.15
CA SER A 175 7.38 1.85 -2.43
C SER A 175 8.07 2.85 -3.35
N ARG A 176 8.47 2.44 -4.56
CA ARG A 176 9.09 3.33 -5.56
C ARG A 176 8.17 4.45 -6.00
N MET A 177 6.88 4.15 -6.21
CA MET A 177 5.89 5.17 -6.55
C MET A 177 5.67 6.15 -5.39
N LEU A 178 5.71 5.67 -4.15
CA LEU A 178 5.58 6.53 -2.99
C LEU A 178 6.81 7.42 -2.76
N GLU A 179 8.01 6.91 -3.01
CA GLU A 179 9.25 7.70 -3.05
C GLU A 179 9.17 8.81 -4.09
N GLY A 180 8.75 8.50 -5.31
CA GLY A 180 8.55 9.49 -6.37
C GLY A 180 7.53 10.56 -6.00
N LEU A 181 6.41 10.14 -5.41
CA LEU A 181 5.38 11.05 -4.92
C LEU A 181 5.91 11.98 -3.81
N ILE A 182 6.68 11.44 -2.86
CA ILE A 182 7.32 12.22 -1.80
C ILE A 182 8.28 13.26 -2.39
N VAL A 183 9.14 12.85 -3.33
CA VAL A 183 10.07 13.77 -4.01
C VAL A 183 9.31 14.86 -4.77
N TYR A 184 8.17 14.54 -5.38
CA TYR A 184 7.30 15.51 -6.04
C TYR A 184 6.70 16.53 -5.06
N LEU A 185 6.32 16.11 -3.84
CA LEU A 185 5.70 16.97 -2.83
C LEU A 185 6.69 17.88 -2.08
N THR A 186 8.00 17.58 -2.13
CA THR A 186 9.05 18.36 -1.45
C THR A 186 9.79 19.34 -2.37
N LYS A 187 9.40 19.43 -3.63
CA LYS A 187 9.92 20.43 -4.59
C LYS A 187 9.06 21.68 -4.55
#